data_AF-A0A3N5LZA6-F1
#
_entry.id   AF-A0A3N5LZA6-F1
#
_cell.length_a   1.000
_cell.length_b   1.000
_cell.length_c   1.000
_cell.angle_alpha   90.00
_cell.angle_beta   90.00
_cell.angle_gamma   90.00
#
_symmetry.space_group_name_H-M   'P 1'
#
loop_
_entity.id
_entity.type
_entity.pdbx_description
1 polymer ?
#
loop_
_entity_poly.entity_id
_entity_poly.type
_entity_poly.pdbx_seq_one_letter_code
_entity_poly.pdbx_strand_id
1 'polypeptide(L)'
;MPKPRTRSYGWKRLCGLPSKTTSGTGVMSMLFYADGEKKDEMSKIEETLRKIAADMSKASSPTSSSTESGQPKPFNGLAGDPDCPICGGAGYYRLELPIDHPDFGKVHVCSCRQSSVNQQVRQRLFSLSNLEELSHLTFDNFSPRGKVGLAPLQADSLEQAYNQSRHFSQTLKGWLLLQGGYGCGKTHLAAAIANFAVSLGVPTLFITVPDLLDTLRFAYSDKEDTFEHRFDEIRNAGLLVMDDFGTQNATPWAQEKLFQILNYRYINHLPLVVTTNLSLEEIEGRIQSRLEDPEMVTHAHILAPDYRRPVDDSGHSELSSLGLHRDQTFGRFEDRRGEGMGADHLRTLDLALKSAIEYSRSPEGWLVFVGCDSCGKTHLAAAIANARAELGHLPLFIFVPDLLDHLRATFNPNS
;
A
#
# COMPACT_ATOMS: atom_id res chain seq x y z
N MET A 1 9.51 48.22 -71.23
CA MET A 1 9.84 48.32 -69.80
C MET A 1 9.02 47.26 -69.04
N PRO A 2 9.65 46.50 -68.11
CA PRO A 2 10.23 45.21 -68.47
C PRO A 2 9.88 44.00 -67.56
N LYS A 3 10.28 42.80 -68.03
CA LYS A 3 10.27 41.44 -67.43
C LYS A 3 11.57 41.16 -66.57
N PRO A 4 12.05 39.90 -66.35
CA PRO A 4 11.73 38.86 -65.33
C PRO A 4 13.01 38.26 -64.63
N ARG A 5 12.91 37.08 -63.91
CA ARG A 5 13.92 35.98 -63.63
C ARG A 5 14.07 35.60 -62.13
N THR A 6 14.53 34.44 -61.61
CA THR A 6 14.63 32.97 -61.90
C THR A 6 15.29 32.25 -60.68
N ARG A 7 14.87 30.99 -60.36
CA ARG A 7 15.61 29.74 -59.96
C ARG A 7 16.60 29.57 -58.76
N SER A 8 16.56 28.31 -58.24
CA SER A 8 17.63 27.36 -57.77
C SER A 8 18.05 27.37 -56.29
N TYR A 9 18.61 26.33 -55.63
CA TYR A 9 18.62 24.84 -55.56
C TYR A 9 19.60 24.49 -54.40
N GLY A 10 19.49 23.36 -53.68
CA GLY A 10 20.62 22.82 -52.88
C GLY A 10 20.31 21.71 -51.84
N TRP A 11 20.97 20.56 -51.94
CA TRP A 11 20.81 19.31 -51.17
C TRP A 11 22.02 19.02 -50.23
N LYS A 12 21.88 18.20 -49.16
CA LYS A 12 22.52 16.86 -48.96
C LYS A 12 22.59 16.36 -47.48
N ARG A 13 22.80 15.05 -47.37
CA ARG A 13 22.55 14.05 -46.30
C ARG A 13 23.83 13.53 -45.58
N LEU A 14 23.60 12.97 -44.37
CA LEU A 14 24.08 11.70 -43.75
C LEU A 14 25.53 11.43 -43.27
N CYS A 15 25.56 10.92 -42.02
CA CYS A 15 26.23 9.72 -41.48
C CYS A 15 27.74 9.68 -41.12
N GLY A 16 28.02 9.07 -39.94
CA GLY A 16 29.19 8.19 -39.73
C GLY A 16 29.80 8.16 -38.32
N LEU A 17 29.45 7.15 -37.51
CA LEU A 17 30.23 6.54 -36.40
C LEU A 17 31.60 5.98 -36.91
N PRO A 18 32.55 5.36 -36.14
CA PRO A 18 32.48 4.81 -34.75
C PRO A 18 33.77 4.84 -33.85
N SER A 19 33.59 4.44 -32.58
CA SER A 19 34.38 3.47 -31.76
C SER A 19 35.78 3.75 -31.15
N LYS A 20 35.97 3.06 -30.00
CA LYS A 20 37.17 2.57 -29.26
C LYS A 20 37.67 3.48 -28.13
N THR A 21 37.45 3.14 -26.85
CA THR A 21 38.17 2.17 -25.97
C THR A 21 39.68 2.25 -26.07
N THR A 22 40.36 2.69 -24.99
CA THR A 22 41.34 1.88 -24.23
C THR A 22 41.89 2.65 -23.03
N SER A 23 42.08 1.88 -21.97
CA SER A 23 42.87 2.11 -20.75
C SER A 23 44.30 2.60 -21.00
N GLY A 24 44.88 3.31 -20.03
CA GLY A 24 46.32 3.57 -19.97
C GLY A 24 46.76 4.09 -18.62
N THR A 25 47.37 3.19 -17.84
CA THR A 25 48.06 3.38 -16.57
C THR A 25 49.36 4.20 -16.67
N GLY A 26 49.67 4.96 -15.61
CA GLY A 26 51.05 5.20 -15.16
C GLY A 26 51.74 6.46 -15.70
N VAL A 27 52.71 7.12 -15.06
CA VAL A 27 53.43 7.04 -13.77
C VAL A 27 54.32 8.31 -13.74
N MET A 28 54.71 8.80 -12.53
CA MET A 28 55.86 9.71 -12.24
C MET A 28 55.74 11.19 -12.68
N SER A 29 56.32 12.20 -12.03
CA SER A 29 57.24 12.35 -10.89
C SER A 29 57.46 13.87 -10.67
N MET A 30 57.68 14.28 -9.41
CA MET A 30 58.56 15.36 -8.89
C MET A 30 57.87 16.04 -7.70
N LEU A 31 58.31 15.77 -6.45
CA LEU A 31 59.26 16.61 -5.68
C LEU A 31 58.74 18.06 -5.59
N PHE A 32 58.34 18.58 -4.44
CA PHE A 32 59.23 19.07 -3.37
C PHE A 32 58.57 19.11 -1.98
N TYR A 33 59.39 18.89 -0.96
CA TYR A 33 59.13 19.05 0.47
C TYR A 33 58.77 20.50 0.86
N ALA A 34 57.80 20.64 1.77
CA ALA A 34 57.68 21.78 2.70
C ALA A 34 57.11 21.26 4.04
N ASP A 35 58.01 20.77 4.90
CA ASP A 35 57.77 20.48 6.31
C ASP A 35 57.72 21.81 7.09
N GLY A 36 56.55 22.17 7.60
CA GLY A 36 56.41 23.38 8.42
C GLY A 36 55.07 23.53 9.15
N GLU A 37 53.97 23.04 8.59
CA GLU A 37 52.63 23.33 9.14
C GLU A 37 51.95 22.17 9.91
N LYS A 38 52.45 20.93 9.82
CA LYS A 38 51.77 19.76 10.42
C LYS A 38 52.02 19.52 11.92
N LYS A 39 52.98 20.21 12.55
CA LYS A 39 53.26 20.04 13.99
C LYS A 39 52.32 20.82 14.91
N ASP A 40 51.74 21.91 14.42
CA ASP A 40 50.94 22.84 15.23
C ASP A 40 49.43 22.51 15.21
N GLU A 41 48.95 21.78 14.20
CA GLU A 41 47.60 21.21 14.18
C GLU A 41 47.50 19.93 15.03
N MET A 42 48.51 19.07 15.01
CA MET A 42 48.55 17.85 15.81
C MET A 42 48.58 18.13 17.32
N SER A 43 49.25 19.21 17.75
CA SER A 43 49.30 19.60 19.18
C SER A 43 47.95 20.13 19.69
N LYS A 44 47.21 20.87 18.86
CA LYS A 44 45.86 21.38 19.19
C LYS A 44 44.81 20.27 19.26
N ILE A 45 44.94 19.23 18.44
CA ILE A 45 44.08 18.04 18.47
C ILE A 45 44.37 17.19 19.72
N GLU A 46 45.64 17.02 20.11
CA GLU A 46 45.98 16.33 21.36
C GLU A 46 45.52 17.08 22.62
N GLU A 47 45.55 18.41 22.61
CA GLU A 47 45.11 19.22 23.74
C GLU A 47 43.57 19.19 23.91
N THR A 48 42.82 19.16 22.80
CA THR A 48 41.36 19.00 22.82
C THR A 48 40.94 17.60 23.25
N LEU A 49 41.65 16.56 22.80
CA LEU A 49 41.41 15.19 23.26
C LEU A 49 41.73 15.00 24.75
N ARG A 50 42.77 15.68 25.28
CA ARG A 50 43.07 15.69 26.73
C ARG A 50 41.99 16.38 27.56
N LYS A 51 41.39 17.47 27.06
CA LYS A 51 40.29 18.18 27.73
C LYS A 51 39.01 17.34 27.80
N ILE A 52 38.68 16.63 26.72
CA ILE A 52 37.52 15.73 26.67
C ILE A 52 37.72 14.52 27.61
N ALA A 53 38.94 13.96 27.67
CA ALA A 53 39.26 12.86 28.58
C ALA A 53 39.23 13.27 30.08
N ALA A 54 39.57 14.53 30.39
CA ALA A 54 39.53 15.05 31.76
C ALA A 54 38.10 15.28 32.26
N ASP A 55 37.17 15.72 31.41
CA ASP A 55 35.77 15.92 31.79
C ASP A 55 35.02 14.59 31.99
N MET A 56 35.41 13.53 31.27
CA MET A 56 34.88 12.18 31.49
C MET A 56 35.34 11.53 32.81
N SER A 57 36.36 12.06 33.48
CA SER A 57 36.93 11.47 34.71
C SER A 57 36.32 12.00 36.01
N LYS A 58 35.40 12.98 35.96
CA LYS A 58 34.77 13.58 37.15
C LYS A 58 33.38 13.05 37.51
N ALA A 59 32.88 12.05 36.80
CA ALA A 59 31.62 11.38 37.15
C ALA A 59 31.84 9.87 37.36
N SER A 60 32.11 9.47 38.59
CA SER A 60 32.01 8.10 39.10
C SER A 60 31.43 8.22 40.52
N SER A 61 30.45 7.46 41.03
CA SER A 61 30.16 6.01 41.04
C SER A 61 28.79 5.80 41.78
N PRO A 62 28.21 4.58 42.01
CA PRO A 62 28.81 3.22 41.98
C PRO A 62 28.03 2.16 41.16
N THR A 63 28.74 1.32 40.38
CA THR A 63 29.25 -0.04 40.68
C THR A 63 28.17 -1.12 40.77
N SER A 64 28.07 -1.95 39.73
CA SER A 64 28.03 -3.41 39.89
C SER A 64 28.57 -4.08 38.63
N SER A 65 29.55 -4.93 38.85
CA SER A 65 30.20 -5.81 37.90
C SER A 65 29.30 -6.99 37.55
N SER A 66 29.07 -7.26 36.28
CA SER A 66 28.91 -8.63 35.74
C SER A 66 29.09 -8.60 34.23
N THR A 67 29.98 -9.47 33.78
CA THR A 67 30.35 -9.76 32.40
C THR A 67 29.16 -10.36 31.66
N GLU A 68 28.69 -9.75 30.58
CA GLU A 68 27.81 -10.47 29.64
C GLU A 68 28.02 -9.98 28.19
N SER A 69 28.39 -10.96 27.37
CA SER A 69 28.50 -10.92 25.92
C SER A 69 27.23 -10.36 25.28
N GLY A 70 27.40 -9.35 24.42
CA GLY A 70 26.32 -8.69 23.71
C GLY A 70 25.52 -9.65 22.84
N GLN A 71 24.26 -9.86 23.24
CA GLN A 71 23.17 -10.25 22.35
C GLN A 71 22.32 -9.01 22.05
N PRO A 72 21.73 -8.91 20.84
CA PRO A 72 20.81 -7.84 20.52
C PRO A 72 19.59 -7.93 21.44
N LYS A 73 19.27 -6.82 22.13
CA LYS A 73 18.13 -6.75 23.07
C LYS A 73 16.83 -7.09 22.32
N PRO A 74 16.07 -8.12 22.73
CA PRO A 74 14.76 -8.38 22.16
C PRO A 74 13.77 -7.28 22.56
N PHE A 75 12.78 -7.07 21.71
CA PHE A 75 11.63 -6.20 21.94
C PHE A 75 10.91 -6.53 23.26
N ASN A 76 11.15 -5.74 24.30
CA ASN A 76 10.56 -5.92 25.64
C ASN A 76 9.08 -5.47 25.76
N GLY A 77 8.39 -5.17 24.66
CA GLY A 77 6.97 -4.73 24.67
C GLY A 77 5.92 -5.85 24.73
N LEU A 78 6.35 -7.11 24.62
CA LEU A 78 5.47 -8.29 24.57
C LEU A 78 5.63 -9.25 25.77
N ALA A 79 6.64 -9.03 26.61
CA ALA A 79 6.92 -9.84 27.79
C ALA A 79 6.11 -9.33 29.01
N GLY A 80 5.61 -10.26 29.81
CA GLY A 80 4.99 -9.96 31.10
C GLY A 80 6.05 -9.77 32.19
N ASP A 81 5.61 -9.45 33.40
CA ASP A 81 6.50 -9.43 34.57
C ASP A 81 7.22 -10.79 34.71
N PRO A 82 8.57 -10.82 34.66
CA PRO A 82 9.35 -12.05 34.77
C PRO A 82 9.10 -12.81 36.08
N ASP A 83 8.69 -12.13 37.14
CA ASP A 83 8.41 -12.74 38.45
C ASP A 83 6.92 -13.09 38.63
N CYS A 84 6.11 -13.02 37.57
CA CYS A 84 4.69 -13.31 37.69
C CYS A 84 4.40 -14.80 37.89
N PRO A 85 3.63 -15.19 38.94
CA PRO A 85 3.29 -16.59 39.21
C PRO A 85 2.32 -17.22 38.20
N ILE A 86 1.66 -16.42 37.36
CA ILE A 86 0.68 -16.88 36.36
C ILE A 86 1.35 -17.02 34.98
N CYS A 87 2.11 -16.01 34.58
CA CYS A 87 2.64 -15.88 33.22
C CYS A 87 4.12 -16.27 33.11
N GLY A 88 4.88 -16.34 34.21
CA GLY A 88 6.30 -16.67 34.22
C GLY A 88 7.14 -15.80 33.27
N GLY A 89 6.80 -14.51 33.14
CA GLY A 89 7.41 -13.59 32.17
C GLY A 89 6.85 -13.63 30.74
N ALA A 90 6.02 -14.60 30.38
CA ALA A 90 5.48 -14.70 29.01
C ALA A 90 4.38 -13.66 28.70
N GLY A 91 3.71 -13.11 29.73
CA GLY A 91 2.63 -12.13 29.56
C GLY A 91 1.28 -12.71 29.12
N TYR A 92 1.23 -14.00 28.80
CA TYR A 92 0.03 -14.73 28.38
C TYR A 92 -0.03 -16.12 29.02
N TYR A 93 -1.22 -16.71 29.08
CA TYR A 93 -1.45 -18.10 29.49
C TYR A 93 -2.55 -18.73 28.63
N ARG A 94 -2.56 -20.06 28.53
CA ARG A 94 -3.67 -20.82 27.92
C ARG A 94 -4.35 -21.61 29.01
N LEU A 95 -5.67 -21.68 28.96
CA LEU A 95 -6.44 -22.53 29.86
C LEU A 95 -6.45 -23.94 29.30
N GLU A 96 -6.05 -24.93 30.10
CA GLU A 96 -6.22 -26.34 29.79
C GLU A 96 -7.68 -26.73 30.01
N LEU A 97 -8.49 -26.55 28.98
CA LEU A 97 -9.93 -26.85 29.00
C LEU A 97 -10.24 -28.07 28.14
N PRO A 98 -11.40 -28.71 28.30
CA PRO A 98 -11.91 -29.72 27.38
C PRO A 98 -12.12 -29.18 25.95
N ILE A 99 -12.03 -30.05 24.93
CA ILE A 99 -12.07 -29.69 23.49
C ILE A 99 -13.39 -29.00 23.10
N ASP A 100 -14.47 -29.31 23.81
CA ASP A 100 -15.82 -28.78 23.65
C ASP A 100 -16.02 -27.40 24.31
N HIS A 101 -15.04 -26.90 25.08
CA HIS A 101 -15.13 -25.59 25.70
C HIS A 101 -14.84 -24.47 24.68
N PRO A 102 -15.65 -23.39 24.62
CA PRO A 102 -15.47 -22.31 23.65
C PRO A 102 -14.12 -21.60 23.74
N ASP A 103 -13.44 -21.69 24.89
CA ASP A 103 -12.12 -21.10 25.13
C ASP A 103 -10.95 -22.10 25.03
N PHE A 104 -11.21 -23.33 24.57
CA PHE A 104 -10.16 -24.31 24.32
C PHE A 104 -9.15 -23.77 23.30
N GLY A 105 -7.86 -23.80 23.67
CA GLY A 105 -6.77 -23.32 22.82
C GLY A 105 -6.66 -21.80 22.68
N LYS A 106 -7.56 -21.01 23.30
CA LYS A 106 -7.46 -19.56 23.30
C LYS A 106 -6.33 -19.08 24.22
N VAL A 107 -5.66 -18.01 23.79
CA VAL A 107 -4.60 -17.35 24.55
C VAL A 107 -5.22 -16.22 25.36
N HIS A 108 -5.02 -16.24 26.68
CA HIS A 108 -5.48 -15.21 27.62
C HIS A 108 -4.31 -14.35 28.08
N VAL A 109 -4.56 -13.05 28.22
CA VAL A 109 -3.54 -12.09 28.70
C VAL A 109 -3.46 -12.13 30.21
N CYS A 110 -2.25 -12.17 30.74
CA CYS A 110 -2.04 -12.14 32.18
C CYS A 110 -2.17 -10.72 32.74
N SER A 111 -2.72 -10.59 33.94
CA SER A 111 -2.79 -9.35 34.72
C SER A 111 -1.41 -8.74 34.99
N CYS A 112 -0.35 -9.56 35.04
CA CYS A 112 1.07 -9.16 35.18
C CYS A 112 1.51 -8.11 34.16
N ARG A 113 0.90 -8.14 32.98
CA ARG A 113 1.19 -7.24 31.88
C ARG A 113 0.60 -5.84 32.09
N GLN A 114 -0.39 -5.71 32.99
CA GLN A 114 -1.12 -4.48 33.29
C GLN A 114 -0.47 -3.67 34.43
N SER A 115 0.86 -3.53 34.45
CA SER A 115 1.48 -2.56 35.36
C SER A 115 0.89 -1.17 35.14
N SER A 116 0.75 -0.35 36.19
CA SER A 116 -0.02 0.90 36.14
C SER A 116 0.43 1.86 35.04
N VAL A 117 1.73 1.89 34.72
CA VAL A 117 2.30 2.70 33.63
C VAL A 117 1.88 2.17 32.25
N ASN A 118 1.98 0.85 32.03
CA ASN A 118 1.53 0.22 30.78
C ASN A 118 0.01 0.34 30.60
N GLN A 119 -0.74 0.30 31.69
CA GLN A 119 -2.19 0.51 31.67
C GLN A 119 -2.56 1.95 31.29
N GLN A 120 -1.85 2.95 31.83
CA GLN A 120 -2.06 4.36 31.47
C GLN A 120 -1.70 4.63 30.02
N VAL A 121 -0.53 4.16 29.54
CA VAL A 121 -0.13 4.30 28.13
C VAL A 121 -1.13 3.60 27.21
N ARG A 122 -1.58 2.40 27.59
CA ARG A 122 -2.63 1.66 26.86
C ARG A 122 -3.94 2.45 26.82
N GLN A 123 -4.42 2.96 27.94
CA GLN A 123 -5.66 3.74 28.01
C GLN A 123 -5.56 5.03 27.20
N ARG A 124 -4.41 5.72 27.26
CA ARG A 124 -4.17 6.94 26.49
C ARG A 124 -4.15 6.66 24.99
N LEU A 125 -3.37 5.68 24.53
CA LEU A 125 -3.34 5.30 23.10
C LEU A 125 -4.68 4.78 22.61
N PHE A 126 -5.41 4.04 23.45
CA PHE A 126 -6.78 3.62 23.14
C PHE A 126 -7.72 4.83 23.00
N SER A 127 -7.66 5.80 23.90
CA SER A 127 -8.48 7.03 23.82
C SER A 127 -8.13 7.92 22.63
N LEU A 128 -6.88 7.88 22.17
CA LEU A 128 -6.43 8.56 20.96
C LEU A 128 -6.80 7.80 19.69
N SER A 129 -7.18 6.53 19.80
CA SER A 129 -7.56 5.70 18.67
C SER A 129 -9.08 5.68 18.50
N ASN A 130 -9.59 5.80 17.27
CA ASN A 130 -11.01 5.51 16.97
C ASN A 130 -11.33 4.00 16.99
N LEU A 131 -10.63 3.22 17.81
CA LEU A 131 -10.78 1.75 17.86
C LEU A 131 -12.14 1.32 18.38
N GLU A 132 -12.82 2.15 19.19
CA GLU A 132 -14.16 1.84 19.68
C GLU A 132 -15.17 1.71 18.53
N GLU A 133 -15.12 2.61 17.55
CA GLU A 133 -15.97 2.58 16.35
C GLU A 133 -15.61 1.38 15.45
N LEU A 134 -14.34 0.99 15.43
CA LEU A 134 -13.80 -0.11 14.62
C LEU A 134 -13.78 -1.46 15.35
N SER A 135 -14.32 -1.54 16.57
CA SER A 135 -14.26 -2.73 17.43
C SER A 135 -14.96 -3.96 16.83
N HIS A 136 -15.97 -3.73 15.99
CA HIS A 136 -16.72 -4.78 15.28
C HIS A 136 -15.97 -5.36 14.06
N LEU A 137 -14.90 -4.69 13.62
CA LEU A 137 -14.05 -5.14 12.51
C LEU A 137 -13.01 -6.14 13.04
N THR A 138 -13.41 -7.40 13.09
CA THR A 138 -12.56 -8.51 13.51
C THR A 138 -12.27 -9.44 12.34
N PHE A 139 -11.28 -10.31 12.51
CA PHE A 139 -10.98 -11.32 11.51
C PHE A 139 -12.08 -12.38 11.34
N ASP A 140 -12.97 -12.52 12.32
CA ASP A 140 -14.06 -13.51 12.28
C ASP A 140 -15.22 -13.01 11.41
N ASN A 141 -15.39 -11.68 11.33
CA ASN A 141 -16.38 -11.01 10.48
C ASN A 141 -15.83 -10.64 9.09
N PHE A 142 -14.62 -11.09 8.74
CA PHE A 142 -14.00 -10.84 7.44
C PHE A 142 -14.19 -12.05 6.53
N SER A 143 -14.56 -11.83 5.25
CA SER A 143 -14.64 -12.91 4.26
C SER A 143 -13.29 -13.03 3.51
N PRO A 144 -12.49 -14.09 3.75
CA PRO A 144 -11.14 -14.19 3.18
C PRO A 144 -11.11 -14.27 1.65
N ARG A 145 -12.15 -14.85 1.04
CA ARG A 145 -12.31 -14.94 -0.41
C ARG A 145 -13.34 -13.96 -0.97
N GLY A 146 -13.78 -12.98 -0.16
CA GLY A 146 -14.71 -11.92 -0.55
C GLY A 146 -16.12 -12.42 -0.85
N LYS A 147 -16.83 -11.76 -1.78
CA LYS A 147 -18.17 -12.16 -2.22
C LYS A 147 -18.11 -13.20 -3.34
N VAL A 148 -19.19 -13.96 -3.50
CA VAL A 148 -19.38 -14.85 -4.66
C VAL A 148 -19.31 -14.02 -5.95
N GLY A 149 -18.62 -14.51 -6.98
CA GLY A 149 -18.44 -13.81 -8.27
C GLY A 149 -17.09 -13.13 -8.46
N LEU A 150 -16.18 -13.17 -7.46
CA LEU A 150 -14.80 -12.70 -7.63
C LEU A 150 -14.01 -13.59 -8.59
N ALA A 151 -13.20 -12.97 -9.46
CA ALA A 151 -12.25 -13.70 -10.28
C ALA A 151 -11.23 -14.43 -9.39
N PRO A 152 -10.70 -15.60 -9.80
CA PRO A 152 -9.76 -16.38 -8.98
C PRO A 152 -8.57 -15.56 -8.47
N LEU A 153 -7.95 -14.76 -9.34
CA LEU A 153 -6.83 -13.88 -8.98
C LEU A 153 -7.21 -12.86 -7.88
N GLN A 154 -8.43 -12.31 -7.92
CA GLN A 154 -8.91 -11.34 -6.95
C GLN A 154 -9.17 -12.01 -5.59
N ALA A 155 -9.84 -13.15 -5.61
CA ALA A 155 -10.09 -13.95 -4.42
C ALA A 155 -8.78 -14.41 -3.76
N ASP A 156 -7.83 -14.89 -4.56
CA ASP A 156 -6.52 -15.33 -4.07
C ASP A 156 -5.71 -14.16 -3.49
N SER A 157 -5.75 -12.97 -4.13
CA SER A 157 -5.08 -11.78 -3.59
C SER A 157 -5.63 -11.35 -2.23
N LEU A 158 -6.95 -11.43 -2.05
CA LEU A 158 -7.63 -11.09 -0.80
C LEU A 158 -7.33 -12.12 0.30
N GLU A 159 -7.31 -13.39 -0.06
CA GLU A 159 -6.99 -14.49 0.85
C GLU A 159 -5.53 -14.43 1.30
N GLN A 160 -4.60 -14.12 0.39
CA GLN A 160 -3.21 -13.87 0.75
C GLN A 160 -3.06 -12.70 1.71
N ALA A 161 -3.74 -11.57 1.46
CA ALA A 161 -3.71 -10.42 2.36
C ALA A 161 -4.29 -10.75 3.75
N TYR A 162 -5.37 -11.52 3.80
CA TYR A 162 -5.95 -12.04 5.05
C TYR A 162 -4.94 -12.91 5.82
N ASN A 163 -4.32 -13.87 5.14
CA ASN A 163 -3.35 -14.78 5.77
C ASN A 163 -2.11 -14.05 6.28
N GLN A 164 -1.59 -13.08 5.51
CA GLN A 164 -0.48 -12.24 5.95
C GLN A 164 -0.85 -11.38 7.15
N SER A 165 -2.07 -10.82 7.17
CA SER A 165 -2.59 -10.03 8.29
C SER A 165 -2.76 -10.87 9.56
N ARG A 166 -3.30 -12.09 9.44
CA ARG A 166 -3.37 -13.06 10.53
C ARG A 166 -1.99 -13.41 11.06
N HIS A 167 -1.04 -13.73 10.17
CA HIS A 167 0.33 -14.04 10.57
C HIS A 167 1.00 -12.88 11.29
N PHE A 168 0.89 -11.67 10.73
CA PHE A 168 1.42 -10.45 11.34
C PHE A 168 0.82 -10.19 12.73
N SER A 169 -0.50 -10.37 12.90
CA SER A 169 -1.15 -10.16 14.20
C SER A 169 -0.62 -11.07 15.32
N GLN A 170 -0.10 -12.25 14.95
CA GLN A 170 0.46 -13.23 15.90
C GLN A 170 1.93 -12.96 16.22
N THR A 171 2.69 -12.47 15.25
CA THR A 171 4.13 -12.24 15.41
C THR A 171 4.45 -10.82 15.88
N LEU A 172 3.68 -9.83 15.40
CA LEU A 172 3.91 -8.40 15.56
C LEU A 172 5.37 -8.04 15.29
N LYS A 173 5.90 -8.55 14.16
CA LYS A 173 7.26 -8.31 13.70
C LYS A 173 7.23 -7.81 12.27
N GLY A 174 8.19 -6.98 11.93
CA GLY A 174 8.22 -6.39 10.61
C GLY A 174 7.16 -5.30 10.47
N TRP A 175 6.94 -4.89 9.22
CA TRP A 175 5.88 -4.01 8.79
C TRP A 175 4.97 -4.77 7.83
N LEU A 176 3.68 -4.42 7.85
CA LEU A 176 2.71 -4.92 6.89
C LEU A 176 2.16 -3.75 6.08
N LEU A 177 2.38 -3.79 4.77
CA LEU A 177 1.81 -2.84 3.83
C LEU A 177 0.61 -3.49 3.14
N LEU A 178 -0.58 -2.96 3.38
CA LEU A 178 -1.81 -3.33 2.69
C LEU A 178 -2.06 -2.31 1.56
N GLN A 179 -1.93 -2.72 0.30
CA GLN A 179 -2.15 -1.87 -0.86
C GLN A 179 -3.35 -2.37 -1.67
N GLY A 180 -4.16 -1.46 -2.22
CA GLY A 180 -5.28 -1.83 -3.10
C GLY A 180 -6.33 -0.75 -3.27
N GLY A 181 -7.33 -1.00 -4.11
CA GLY A 181 -8.42 -0.05 -4.40
C GLY A 181 -9.30 0.30 -3.19
N TYR A 182 -10.21 1.26 -3.36
CA TYR A 182 -11.14 1.64 -2.29
C TYR A 182 -12.12 0.50 -1.96
N GLY A 183 -12.46 0.35 -0.68
CA GLY A 183 -13.48 -0.61 -0.24
C GLY A 183 -13.10 -2.10 -0.34
N CYS A 184 -11.86 -2.44 -0.67
CA CYS A 184 -11.41 -3.83 -0.80
C CYS A 184 -11.08 -4.54 0.55
N GLY A 185 -11.23 -3.85 1.69
CA GLY A 185 -11.08 -4.45 3.02
C GLY A 185 -9.76 -4.16 3.75
N LYS A 186 -8.89 -3.27 3.24
CA LYS A 186 -7.62 -2.89 3.90
C LYS A 186 -7.80 -2.42 5.35
N THR A 187 -8.65 -1.41 5.55
CA THR A 187 -8.97 -0.84 6.86
C THR A 187 -9.57 -1.89 7.80
N HIS A 188 -10.39 -2.81 7.28
CA HIS A 188 -10.93 -3.91 8.07
C HIS A 188 -9.81 -4.83 8.56
N LEU A 189 -8.93 -5.28 7.67
CA LEU A 189 -7.79 -6.13 8.06
C LEU A 189 -6.87 -5.42 9.07
N ALA A 190 -6.59 -4.13 8.85
CA ALA A 190 -5.79 -3.31 9.75
C ALA A 190 -6.44 -3.17 11.15
N ALA A 191 -7.76 -2.90 11.19
CA ALA A 191 -8.53 -2.85 12.43
C ALA A 191 -8.59 -4.21 13.13
N ALA A 192 -8.71 -5.30 12.38
CA ALA A 192 -8.71 -6.65 12.92
C ALA A 192 -7.36 -7.01 13.58
N ILE A 193 -6.24 -6.60 12.97
CA ILE A 193 -4.90 -6.72 13.59
C ILE A 193 -4.85 -5.90 14.88
N ALA A 194 -5.31 -4.65 14.84
CA ALA A 194 -5.29 -3.78 16.02
C ALA A 194 -6.15 -4.33 17.16
N ASN A 195 -7.37 -4.76 16.87
CA ASN A 195 -8.29 -5.38 17.84
C ASN A 195 -7.67 -6.65 18.45
N PHE A 196 -7.01 -7.47 17.63
CA PHE A 196 -6.28 -8.64 18.11
C PHE A 196 -5.10 -8.26 19.00
N ALA A 197 -4.30 -7.26 18.63
CA ALA A 197 -3.19 -6.78 19.44
C ALA A 197 -3.66 -6.18 20.78
N VAL A 198 -4.77 -5.44 20.78
CA VAL A 198 -5.40 -4.89 21.99
C VAL A 198 -5.94 -5.99 22.90
N SER A 199 -6.55 -7.04 22.33
CA SER A 199 -7.02 -8.19 23.11
C SER A 199 -5.86 -8.93 23.76
N LEU A 200 -4.69 -8.91 23.11
CA LEU A 200 -3.41 -9.37 23.65
C LEU A 200 -2.75 -8.38 24.63
N GLY A 201 -3.32 -7.19 24.85
CA GLY A 201 -2.80 -6.19 25.78
C GLY A 201 -1.59 -5.42 25.26
N VAL A 202 -1.39 -5.38 23.94
CA VAL A 202 -0.38 -4.55 23.27
C VAL A 202 -0.87 -3.11 23.23
N PRO A 203 -0.05 -2.12 23.67
CA PRO A 203 -0.34 -0.71 23.44
C PRO A 203 -0.39 -0.45 21.93
N THR A 204 -1.61 -0.27 21.41
CA THR A 204 -1.88 -0.16 19.98
C THR A 204 -2.48 1.21 19.70
N LEU A 205 -1.96 1.88 18.69
CA LEU A 205 -2.49 3.14 18.17
C LEU A 205 -3.01 2.90 16.76
N PHE A 206 -4.31 3.05 16.57
CA PHE A 206 -4.94 3.07 15.24
C PHE A 206 -5.34 4.49 14.93
N ILE A 207 -4.77 5.06 13.86
CA ILE A 207 -5.02 6.44 13.46
C ILE A 207 -5.01 6.56 11.94
N THR A 208 -5.90 7.37 11.39
CA THR A 208 -5.81 7.75 9.97
C THR A 208 -4.67 8.74 9.80
N VAL A 209 -3.96 8.69 8.67
CA VAL A 209 -2.90 9.66 8.38
C VAL A 209 -3.39 11.12 8.44
N PRO A 210 -4.57 11.50 7.90
CA PRO A 210 -5.09 12.86 8.09
C PRO A 210 -5.26 13.24 9.56
N ASP A 211 -5.90 12.38 10.38
CA ASP A 211 -6.13 12.68 11.81
C ASP A 211 -4.82 12.78 12.59
N LEU A 212 -3.82 11.97 12.24
CA LEU A 212 -2.48 12.05 12.80
C LEU A 212 -1.86 13.42 12.56
N LEU A 213 -1.90 13.89 11.31
CA LEU A 213 -1.32 15.17 10.93
C LEU A 213 -2.05 16.34 11.59
N ASP A 214 -3.37 16.27 11.70
CA ASP A 214 -4.17 17.29 12.38
C ASP A 214 -3.90 17.30 13.89
N THR A 215 -3.83 16.13 14.53
CA THR A 215 -3.44 16.01 15.95
C THR A 215 -2.09 16.66 16.23
N LEU A 216 -1.12 16.44 15.33
CA LEU A 216 0.20 17.06 15.40
C LEU A 216 0.15 18.58 15.15
N ARG A 217 -0.71 19.08 14.27
CA ARG A 217 -0.90 20.53 14.07
C ARG A 217 -1.51 21.21 15.29
N PHE A 218 -2.55 20.63 15.87
CA PHE A 218 -3.22 21.20 17.05
C PHE A 218 -2.29 21.24 18.28
N ALA A 219 -1.42 20.25 18.42
CA ALA A 219 -0.45 20.18 19.52
C ALA A 219 0.61 21.32 19.49
N TYR A 220 0.78 22.04 18.38
CA TYR A 220 1.60 23.26 18.36
C TYR A 220 0.95 24.45 19.07
N SER A 221 -0.37 24.43 19.26
CA SER A 221 -1.13 25.57 19.78
C SER A 221 -1.37 25.51 21.29
N ASP A 222 -1.12 24.36 21.93
CA ASP A 222 -1.45 24.11 23.33
C ASP A 222 -0.20 24.10 24.22
N LYS A 223 -0.30 24.66 25.43
CA LYS A 223 0.85 24.86 26.35
C LYS A 223 1.04 23.71 27.35
N GLU A 224 0.02 22.89 27.57
CA GLU A 224 0.03 21.88 28.65
C GLU A 224 0.45 20.48 28.18
N ASP A 225 0.34 20.18 26.89
CA ASP A 225 0.61 18.86 26.32
C ASP A 225 1.54 19.04 25.11
N THR A 226 2.85 19.10 25.38
CA THR A 226 3.84 19.50 24.36
C THR A 226 3.77 18.60 23.13
N PHE A 227 3.74 19.21 21.94
CA PHE A 227 3.89 18.54 20.64
C PHE A 227 4.86 17.35 20.66
N GLU A 228 6.04 17.54 21.26
CA GLU A 228 7.08 16.53 21.40
C GLU A 228 6.61 15.27 22.15
N HIS A 229 5.83 15.44 23.22
CA HIS A 229 5.31 14.30 23.99
C HIS A 229 4.35 13.45 23.16
N ARG A 230 3.40 14.09 22.45
CA ARG A 230 2.45 13.37 21.58
C ARG A 230 3.16 12.70 20.41
N PHE A 231 4.11 13.40 19.80
CA PHE A 231 4.92 12.85 18.73
C PHE A 231 5.72 11.62 19.20
N ASP A 232 6.27 11.68 20.42
CA ASP A 232 6.97 10.58 21.05
C ASP A 232 6.07 9.39 21.35
N GLU A 233 4.84 9.61 21.83
CA GLU A 233 3.87 8.54 22.05
C GLU A 233 3.50 7.82 20.76
N ILE A 234 3.26 8.57 19.68
CA ILE A 234 2.91 8.01 18.37
C ILE A 234 4.05 7.15 17.83
N ARG A 235 5.27 7.69 17.79
CA ARG A 235 6.42 6.98 17.21
C ARG A 235 6.83 5.76 18.04
N ASN A 236 6.59 5.77 19.36
CA ASN A 236 6.92 4.68 20.28
C ASN A 236 5.77 3.70 20.54
N ALA A 237 4.61 3.86 19.90
CA ALA A 237 3.49 2.94 20.08
C ALA A 237 3.91 1.48 19.81
N GLY A 238 3.49 0.56 20.68
CA GLY A 238 3.85 -0.87 20.61
C GLY A 238 3.40 -1.52 19.31
N LEU A 239 2.22 -1.15 18.82
CA LEU A 239 1.78 -1.33 17.44
C LEU A 239 1.23 0.00 16.94
N LEU A 240 1.69 0.45 15.78
CA LEU A 240 1.12 1.61 15.09
C LEU A 240 0.41 1.11 13.83
N VAL A 241 -0.85 1.52 13.65
CA VAL A 241 -1.62 1.31 12.44
C VAL A 241 -1.90 2.67 11.82
N MET A 242 -1.36 2.89 10.62
CA MET A 242 -1.56 4.10 9.83
C MET A 242 -2.53 3.79 8.70
N ASP A 243 -3.78 4.18 8.89
CA ASP A 243 -4.86 3.98 7.93
C ASP A 243 -4.87 5.12 6.88
N ASP A 244 -5.29 4.81 5.65
CA ASP A 244 -5.37 5.74 4.53
C ASP A 244 -4.10 6.59 4.29
N PHE A 245 -2.95 5.91 4.21
CA PHE A 245 -1.68 6.51 3.81
C PHE A 245 -1.75 6.94 2.33
N GLY A 246 -1.99 8.23 2.07
CA GLY A 246 -2.31 8.71 0.72
C GLY A 246 -2.24 10.23 0.52
N THR A 247 -3.12 10.76 -0.33
CA THR A 247 -3.18 12.14 -0.92
C THR A 247 -2.98 13.32 0.05
N GLN A 248 -3.02 13.10 1.36
CA GLN A 248 -2.69 14.07 2.42
C GLN A 248 -1.19 14.41 2.49
N ASN A 249 -0.32 13.62 1.82
CA ASN A 249 1.13 13.80 1.76
C ASN A 249 1.59 15.01 0.91
N ALA A 250 0.69 15.90 0.50
CA ALA A 250 1.03 16.98 -0.42
C ALA A 250 1.89 18.09 0.22
N THR A 251 1.84 18.27 1.54
CA THR A 251 2.63 19.33 2.20
C THR A 251 4.02 18.85 2.61
N PRO A 252 5.09 19.64 2.41
CA PRO A 252 6.44 19.28 2.85
C PRO A 252 6.53 18.98 4.35
N TRP A 253 5.73 19.68 5.17
CA TRP A 253 5.64 19.43 6.60
C TRP A 253 5.07 18.03 6.91
N ALA A 254 4.00 17.62 6.24
CA ALA A 254 3.40 16.30 6.44
C ALA A 254 4.39 15.19 6.03
N GLN A 255 5.03 15.32 4.87
CA GLN A 255 6.05 14.37 4.40
C GLN A 255 7.19 14.22 5.40
N GLU A 256 7.70 15.34 5.91
CA GLU A 256 8.80 15.33 6.88
C GLU A 256 8.39 14.67 8.21
N LYS A 257 7.19 14.95 8.72
CA LYS A 257 6.70 14.32 9.95
C LYS A 257 6.44 12.83 9.80
N LEU A 258 5.84 12.41 8.69
CA LEU A 258 5.64 11.00 8.39
C LEU A 258 6.96 10.27 8.22
N PHE A 259 7.92 10.87 7.50
CA PHE A 259 9.27 10.31 7.38
C PHE A 259 9.96 10.15 8.74
N GLN A 260 9.86 11.13 9.64
CA GLN A 260 10.43 11.04 10.98
C GLN A 260 9.85 9.87 11.79
N ILE A 261 8.53 9.67 11.74
CA ILE A 261 7.86 8.54 12.41
C ILE A 261 8.33 7.20 11.80
N LEU A 262 8.26 7.07 10.48
CA LEU A 262 8.64 5.85 9.77
C LEU A 262 10.11 5.51 9.97
N ASN A 263 11.01 6.48 9.82
CA ASN A 263 12.44 6.27 10.02
C ASN A 263 12.77 5.86 11.46
N TYR A 264 12.13 6.48 12.46
CA TYR A 264 12.30 6.07 13.86
C TYR A 264 11.88 4.63 14.08
N ARG A 265 10.70 4.25 13.57
CA ARG A 265 10.19 2.88 13.70
C ARG A 265 11.03 1.86 12.92
N TYR A 266 11.59 2.26 11.78
CA TYR A 266 12.45 1.42 10.98
C TYR A 266 13.75 1.10 11.72
N ILE A 267 14.44 2.12 12.24
CA ILE A 267 15.70 1.96 12.99
C ILE A 267 15.49 1.12 14.26
N ASN A 268 14.36 1.31 14.93
CA ASN A 268 14.05 0.59 16.15
C ASN A 268 13.32 -0.75 15.91
N HIS A 269 13.06 -1.16 14.66
CA HIS A 269 12.28 -2.35 14.28
C HIS A 269 10.88 -2.45 14.91
N LEU A 270 10.21 -1.30 15.11
CA LEU A 270 8.89 -1.23 15.76
C LEU A 270 7.77 -1.68 14.78
N PRO A 271 6.79 -2.49 15.23
CA PRO A 271 5.76 -3.08 14.36
C PRO A 271 4.82 -2.04 13.74
N LEU A 272 4.65 -2.03 12.43
CA LEU A 272 3.82 -1.03 11.74
C LEU A 272 2.87 -1.71 10.75
N VAL A 273 1.62 -1.28 10.73
CA VAL A 273 0.70 -1.60 9.64
C VAL A 273 0.38 -0.31 8.90
N VAL A 274 0.51 -0.32 7.58
CA VAL A 274 0.17 0.80 6.71
C VAL A 274 -0.86 0.33 5.70
N THR A 275 -1.94 1.09 5.52
CA THR A 275 -2.86 0.87 4.40
C THR A 275 -2.71 2.00 3.39
N THR A 276 -2.65 1.68 2.10
CA THR A 276 -2.60 2.70 1.05
C THR A 276 -3.44 2.31 -0.16
N ASN A 277 -3.97 3.31 -0.83
CA ASN A 277 -4.62 3.22 -2.14
C ASN A 277 -3.69 3.66 -3.28
N LEU A 278 -2.53 4.25 -2.96
CA LEU A 278 -1.55 4.73 -3.92
C LEU A 278 -0.63 3.57 -4.34
N SER A 279 -0.07 3.73 -5.53
CA SER A 279 1.09 2.94 -5.93
C SER A 279 2.34 3.41 -5.17
N LEU A 280 3.29 2.50 -4.93
CA LEU A 280 4.55 2.83 -4.28
C LEU A 280 5.33 3.93 -5.01
N GLU A 281 5.18 4.02 -6.33
CA GLU A 281 5.80 5.04 -7.20
C GLU A 281 5.25 6.46 -6.95
N GLU A 282 4.04 6.58 -6.40
CA GLU A 282 3.41 7.86 -6.06
C GLU A 282 3.82 8.36 -4.66
N ILE A 283 4.50 7.52 -3.88
CA ILE A 283 4.97 7.85 -2.54
C ILE A 283 6.31 8.59 -2.65
N GLU A 284 6.55 9.54 -1.73
CA GLU A 284 7.83 10.26 -1.69
C GLU A 284 9.02 9.30 -1.52
N GLY A 285 10.10 9.53 -2.28
CA GLY A 285 11.17 8.55 -2.46
C GLY A 285 11.88 8.08 -1.18
N ARG A 286 11.99 8.92 -0.13
CA ARG A 286 12.60 8.50 1.14
C ARG A 286 11.67 7.56 1.90
N ILE A 287 10.37 7.82 1.88
CA ILE A 287 9.35 6.95 2.47
C ILE A 287 9.24 5.64 1.67
N GLN A 288 9.16 5.74 0.34
CA GLN A 288 9.11 4.60 -0.57
C GLN A 288 10.26 3.62 -0.30
N SER A 289 11.50 4.12 -0.21
CA SER A 289 12.68 3.30 0.06
C SER A 289 12.59 2.48 1.36
N ARG A 290 11.83 2.94 2.36
CA ARG A 290 11.62 2.18 3.62
C ARG A 290 10.46 1.20 3.52
N LEU A 291 9.44 1.52 2.72
CA LEU A 291 8.31 0.64 2.47
C LEU A 291 8.64 -0.51 1.50
N GLU A 292 9.68 -0.36 0.68
CA GLU A 292 10.14 -1.38 -0.27
C GLU A 292 11.16 -2.38 0.28
N ASP A 293 11.61 -2.21 1.54
CA ASP A 293 12.59 -3.11 2.15
C ASP A 293 12.01 -4.52 2.35
N PRO A 294 12.50 -5.55 1.62
CA PRO A 294 11.93 -6.90 1.66
C PRO A 294 12.26 -7.67 2.94
N GLU A 295 13.29 -7.27 3.70
CA GLU A 295 13.60 -7.91 4.98
C GLU A 295 12.67 -7.42 6.09
N MET A 296 12.15 -6.20 5.94
CA MET A 296 11.38 -5.53 6.96
C MET A 296 9.89 -5.47 6.65
N VAL A 297 9.50 -5.37 5.38
CA VAL A 297 8.13 -5.12 4.95
C VAL A 297 7.54 -6.32 4.22
N THR A 298 6.42 -6.82 4.72
CA THR A 298 5.56 -7.74 3.98
C THR A 298 4.53 -6.94 3.20
N HIS A 299 4.54 -7.08 1.88
CA HIS A 299 3.60 -6.38 1.00
C HIS A 299 2.42 -7.28 0.60
N ALA A 300 1.21 -6.84 0.96
CA ALA A 300 -0.06 -7.47 0.59
C ALA A 300 -0.81 -6.58 -0.43
N HIS A 301 -0.85 -7.02 -1.69
CA HIS A 301 -1.59 -6.30 -2.73
C HIS A 301 -2.99 -6.92 -2.93
N ILE A 302 -4.04 -6.14 -2.68
CA ILE A 302 -5.44 -6.55 -2.80
C ILE A 302 -6.00 -6.07 -4.13
N LEU A 303 -6.29 -7.01 -5.03
CA LEU A 303 -6.88 -6.75 -6.34
C LEU A 303 -8.42 -6.82 -6.34
N ALA A 304 -9.01 -7.19 -5.21
CA ALA A 304 -10.46 -7.28 -5.08
C ALA A 304 -11.12 -5.90 -5.27
N PRO A 305 -12.25 -5.83 -6.01
CA PRO A 305 -13.06 -4.64 -6.13
C PRO A 305 -13.69 -4.23 -4.79
N ASP A 306 -14.34 -3.07 -4.78
CA ASP A 306 -15.06 -2.55 -3.61
C ASP A 306 -16.11 -3.57 -3.12
N TYR A 307 -15.96 -4.03 -1.88
CA TYR A 307 -16.86 -4.98 -1.24
C TYR A 307 -18.29 -4.45 -1.09
N ARG A 308 -18.47 -3.11 -1.04
CA ARG A 308 -19.77 -2.46 -0.84
C ARG A 308 -20.61 -2.45 -2.12
N ARG A 309 -19.97 -2.54 -3.29
CA ARG A 309 -20.67 -2.60 -4.57
C ARG A 309 -20.97 -4.05 -4.93
N PRO A 310 -22.21 -4.40 -5.30
CA PRO A 310 -22.49 -5.70 -5.87
C PRO A 310 -21.77 -5.80 -7.22
N VAL A 311 -20.78 -6.67 -7.27
CA VAL A 311 -20.27 -7.23 -8.52
C VAL A 311 -21.26 -8.29 -8.97
N ASP A 312 -21.63 -8.30 -10.24
CA ASP A 312 -22.41 -9.42 -10.79
C ASP A 312 -21.60 -10.72 -10.72
N ASP A 313 -22.22 -11.89 -10.97
CA ASP A 313 -21.52 -13.19 -10.95
C ASP A 313 -20.29 -13.27 -11.89
N SER A 314 -20.07 -12.25 -12.73
CA SER A 314 -18.95 -12.12 -13.67
C SER A 314 -17.91 -11.07 -13.28
N GLY A 315 -18.05 -10.40 -12.13
CA GLY A 315 -17.06 -9.46 -11.61
C GLY A 315 -17.06 -8.08 -12.26
N HIS A 316 -18.12 -7.68 -12.97
CA HIS A 316 -18.21 -6.34 -13.56
C HIS A 316 -18.74 -5.29 -12.59
N SER A 317 -18.27 -4.03 -12.74
CA SER A 317 -18.83 -2.85 -12.06
C SER A 317 -20.33 -2.72 -12.35
N GLU A 318 -21.15 -2.22 -11.42
CA GLU A 318 -22.60 -1.96 -11.61
C GLU A 318 -22.92 -1.11 -12.85
N LEU A 319 -21.97 -0.29 -13.30
CA LEU A 319 -22.07 0.48 -14.54
C LEU A 319 -22.11 -0.40 -15.78
N SER A 320 -21.50 -1.58 -15.73
CA SER A 320 -21.43 -2.46 -16.87
C SER A 320 -22.70 -3.28 -16.99
N SER A 321 -23.43 -3.06 -18.09
CA SER A 321 -24.56 -3.89 -18.48
C SER A 321 -24.14 -5.18 -19.19
N LEU A 322 -22.86 -5.57 -19.16
CA LEU A 322 -22.39 -6.79 -19.85
C LEU A 322 -23.08 -8.05 -19.31
N GLY A 323 -23.35 -8.08 -18.00
CA GLY A 323 -24.10 -9.16 -17.35
C GLY A 323 -25.47 -9.44 -17.99
N LEU A 324 -26.16 -8.40 -18.49
CA LEU A 324 -27.44 -8.51 -19.18
C LEU A 324 -27.31 -9.10 -20.61
N HIS A 325 -26.09 -9.15 -21.14
CA HIS A 325 -25.78 -9.58 -22.50
C HIS A 325 -24.82 -10.78 -22.55
N ARG A 326 -24.70 -11.55 -21.46
CA ARG A 326 -23.84 -12.76 -21.39
C ARG A 326 -24.13 -13.76 -22.51
N ASP A 327 -25.39 -13.84 -22.93
CA ASP A 327 -25.85 -14.74 -23.98
C ASP A 327 -25.52 -14.26 -25.41
N GLN A 328 -25.03 -13.03 -25.58
CA GLN A 328 -24.69 -12.45 -26.87
C GLN A 328 -23.24 -12.76 -27.21
N THR A 329 -23.00 -13.93 -27.81
CA THR A 329 -21.67 -14.40 -28.25
C THR A 329 -21.58 -14.46 -29.77
N PHE A 330 -20.36 -14.51 -30.32
CA PHE A 330 -20.18 -14.67 -31.78
C PHE A 330 -20.86 -15.94 -32.32
N GLY A 331 -20.87 -17.03 -31.54
CA GLY A 331 -21.51 -18.29 -31.93
C GLY A 331 -23.03 -18.23 -31.98
N ARG A 332 -23.66 -17.27 -31.29
CA ARG A 332 -25.12 -17.04 -31.31
C ARG A 332 -25.55 -15.90 -32.22
N PHE A 333 -24.61 -15.28 -32.94
CA PHE A 333 -24.95 -14.22 -33.89
C PHE A 333 -25.64 -14.82 -35.12
N GLU A 334 -26.87 -14.40 -35.40
CA GLU A 334 -27.64 -14.89 -36.55
C GLU A 334 -27.08 -14.35 -37.88
N ASP A 335 -26.88 -15.24 -38.85
CA ASP A 335 -26.40 -14.85 -40.18
C ASP A 335 -27.49 -14.26 -41.09
N ARG A 336 -28.76 -14.33 -40.62
CA ARG A 336 -29.98 -13.77 -41.21
C ARG A 336 -30.19 -14.07 -42.71
N ARG A 337 -29.55 -15.12 -43.23
CA ARG A 337 -29.61 -15.48 -44.67
C ARG A 337 -31.00 -15.94 -45.10
N GLY A 338 -31.84 -16.37 -44.16
CA GLY A 338 -33.21 -16.84 -44.40
C GLY A 338 -34.28 -15.74 -44.50
N GLU A 339 -33.94 -14.47 -44.26
CA GLU A 339 -34.93 -13.38 -44.15
C GLU A 339 -35.23 -12.66 -45.48
N GLY A 340 -34.77 -13.20 -46.61
CA GLY A 340 -35.01 -12.58 -47.93
C GLY A 340 -34.25 -11.25 -48.14
N MET A 341 -33.18 -11.01 -47.38
CA MET A 341 -32.35 -9.81 -47.53
C MET A 341 -31.55 -9.82 -48.84
N GLY A 342 -31.41 -8.65 -49.45
CA GLY A 342 -30.59 -8.46 -50.65
C GLY A 342 -29.12 -8.82 -50.41
N ALA A 343 -28.44 -9.31 -51.46
CA ALA A 343 -27.07 -9.83 -51.37
C ALA A 343 -26.06 -8.82 -50.77
N ASP A 344 -26.26 -7.52 -50.98
CA ASP A 344 -25.38 -6.49 -50.44
C ASP A 344 -25.52 -6.34 -48.92
N HIS A 345 -26.73 -6.47 -48.37
CA HIS A 345 -26.94 -6.45 -46.91
C HIS A 345 -26.26 -7.62 -46.22
N LEU A 346 -26.33 -8.82 -46.82
CA LEU A 346 -25.66 -10.01 -46.30
C LEU A 346 -24.13 -9.85 -46.32
N ARG A 347 -23.57 -9.23 -47.36
CA ARG A 347 -22.13 -8.91 -47.41
C ARG A 347 -21.72 -7.92 -46.33
N THR A 348 -22.50 -6.87 -46.10
CA THR A 348 -22.22 -5.91 -45.03
C THR A 348 -22.27 -6.55 -43.64
N LEU A 349 -23.23 -7.44 -43.40
CA LEU A 349 -23.36 -8.17 -42.13
C LEU A 349 -22.17 -9.11 -41.90
N ASP A 350 -21.73 -9.85 -42.93
CA ASP A 350 -20.54 -10.71 -42.88
C ASP A 350 -19.25 -9.90 -42.60
N LEU A 351 -19.13 -8.72 -43.22
CA LEU A 351 -18.02 -7.81 -42.97
C LEU A 351 -18.02 -7.32 -41.51
N ALA A 352 -19.18 -6.90 -40.99
CA ALA A 352 -19.30 -6.43 -39.61
C ALA A 352 -18.92 -7.53 -38.60
N LEU A 353 -19.38 -8.78 -38.83
CA LEU A 353 -19.02 -9.91 -37.98
C LEU A 353 -17.52 -10.21 -38.01
N LYS A 354 -16.90 -10.21 -39.20
CA LYS A 354 -15.45 -10.42 -39.34
C LYS A 354 -14.64 -9.35 -38.63
N SER A 355 -14.99 -8.07 -38.82
CA SER A 355 -14.34 -6.95 -38.14
C SER A 355 -14.50 -7.04 -36.62
N ALA A 356 -15.67 -7.48 -36.13
CA ALA A 356 -15.90 -7.68 -34.70
C ALA A 356 -14.98 -8.77 -34.11
N ILE A 357 -14.87 -9.92 -34.78
CA ILE A 357 -14.01 -11.02 -34.35
C ILE A 357 -12.54 -10.58 -34.34
N GLU A 358 -12.09 -9.88 -35.38
CA GLU A 358 -10.71 -9.39 -35.46
C GLU A 358 -10.40 -8.37 -34.36
N TYR A 359 -11.30 -7.40 -34.15
CA TYR A 359 -11.18 -6.43 -33.07
C TYR A 359 -11.18 -7.07 -31.68
N SER A 360 -11.95 -8.15 -31.47
CA SER A 360 -11.94 -8.88 -30.19
C SER A 360 -10.59 -9.55 -29.87
N ARG A 361 -9.80 -9.90 -30.88
CA ARG A 361 -8.48 -10.51 -30.68
C ARG A 361 -7.42 -9.48 -30.32
N SER A 362 -7.47 -8.30 -30.93
CA SER A 362 -6.53 -7.21 -30.71
C SER A 362 -7.23 -5.86 -30.86
N PRO A 363 -7.90 -5.37 -29.80
CA PRO A 363 -8.65 -4.13 -29.89
C PRO A 363 -7.71 -2.93 -29.93
N GLU A 364 -7.52 -2.36 -31.11
CA GLU A 364 -6.78 -1.11 -31.33
C GLU A 364 -7.67 -0.07 -31.99
N GLY A 365 -7.65 1.16 -31.46
CA GLY A 365 -8.46 2.26 -31.99
C GLY A 365 -9.97 2.07 -31.78
N TRP A 366 -10.75 2.71 -32.64
CA TRP A 366 -12.21 2.77 -32.53
C TRP A 366 -12.87 1.88 -33.58
N LEU A 367 -13.77 0.99 -33.15
CA LEU A 367 -14.69 0.27 -34.03
C LEU A 367 -16.10 0.79 -33.80
N VAL A 368 -16.76 1.25 -34.88
CA VAL A 368 -18.10 1.82 -34.82
C VAL A 368 -19.03 1.04 -35.73
N PHE A 369 -20.09 0.46 -35.17
CA PHE A 369 -21.16 -0.15 -35.95
C PHE A 369 -22.26 0.87 -36.23
N VAL A 370 -22.56 1.07 -37.52
CA VAL A 370 -23.64 1.96 -37.97
C VAL A 370 -24.65 1.15 -38.77
N GLY A 371 -25.93 1.30 -38.46
CA GLY A 371 -27.00 0.57 -39.13
C GLY A 371 -28.36 0.80 -38.49
N CYS A 372 -29.42 0.32 -39.14
CA CYS A 372 -30.80 0.41 -38.67
C CYS A 372 -31.03 -0.39 -37.37
N ASP A 373 -32.14 -0.13 -36.69
CA ASP A 373 -32.50 -0.87 -35.50
C ASP A 373 -32.63 -2.38 -35.77
N SER A 374 -32.32 -3.18 -34.76
CA SER A 374 -32.36 -4.65 -34.84
C SER A 374 -31.45 -5.27 -35.91
N CYS A 375 -30.38 -4.57 -36.33
CA CYS A 375 -29.36 -5.12 -37.24
C CYS A 375 -28.19 -5.82 -36.53
N GLY A 376 -28.28 -6.05 -35.20
CA GLY A 376 -27.28 -6.80 -34.44
C GLY A 376 -26.10 -5.99 -33.87
N LYS A 377 -26.15 -4.64 -33.91
CA LYS A 377 -25.06 -3.76 -33.39
C LYS A 377 -24.70 -4.07 -31.94
N THR A 378 -25.71 -4.09 -31.07
CA THR A 378 -25.54 -4.36 -29.63
C THR A 378 -25.00 -5.76 -29.42
N HIS A 379 -25.48 -6.75 -30.19
CA HIS A 379 -24.98 -8.12 -30.13
C HIS A 379 -23.50 -8.19 -30.48
N LEU A 380 -23.07 -7.58 -31.58
CA LEU A 380 -21.66 -7.60 -31.97
C LEU A 380 -20.78 -6.90 -30.93
N ALA A 381 -21.22 -5.77 -30.39
CA ALA A 381 -20.50 -5.07 -29.34
C ALA A 381 -20.40 -5.91 -28.04
N ALA A 382 -21.49 -6.56 -27.63
CA ALA A 382 -21.51 -7.43 -26.48
C ALA A 382 -20.67 -8.71 -26.70
N ALA A 383 -20.69 -9.27 -27.91
CA ALA A 383 -19.89 -10.44 -28.27
C ALA A 383 -18.39 -10.14 -28.22
N ILE A 384 -17.96 -8.95 -28.66
CA ILE A 384 -16.58 -8.47 -28.48
C ILE A 384 -16.24 -8.42 -26.99
N ALA A 385 -17.10 -7.80 -26.17
CA ALA A 385 -16.86 -7.66 -24.75
C ALA A 385 -16.82 -9.03 -24.05
N ASN A 386 -17.76 -9.93 -24.31
CA ASN A 386 -17.77 -11.29 -23.77
C ASN A 386 -16.50 -12.07 -24.16
N ALA A 387 -16.05 -11.99 -25.41
CA ALA A 387 -14.81 -12.63 -25.85
C ALA A 387 -13.56 -12.08 -25.13
N ARG A 388 -13.52 -10.77 -24.82
CA ARG A 388 -12.44 -10.17 -24.01
C ARG A 388 -12.54 -10.59 -22.55
N ALA A 389 -13.74 -10.72 -22.02
CA ALA A 389 -14.00 -11.19 -20.65
C ALA A 389 -13.53 -12.63 -20.44
N GLU A 390 -13.78 -13.52 -21.42
CA GLU A 390 -13.28 -14.91 -21.41
C GLU A 390 -11.75 -14.99 -21.39
N LEU A 391 -11.06 -14.00 -21.96
CA LEU A 391 -9.60 -13.87 -21.91
C LEU A 391 -9.09 -13.24 -20.59
N GLY A 392 -9.97 -13.00 -19.62
CA GLY A 392 -9.62 -12.44 -18.30
C GLY A 392 -9.51 -10.92 -18.26
N HIS A 393 -9.92 -10.21 -19.32
CA HIS A 393 -10.02 -8.75 -19.29
C HIS A 393 -11.36 -8.32 -18.69
N LEU A 394 -11.45 -7.09 -18.17
CA LEU A 394 -12.69 -6.53 -17.62
C LEU A 394 -13.23 -5.42 -18.54
N PRO A 395 -13.84 -5.76 -19.69
CA PRO A 395 -14.44 -4.76 -20.56
C PRO A 395 -15.61 -4.08 -19.88
N LEU A 396 -15.69 -2.77 -20.08
CA LEU A 396 -16.77 -1.94 -19.57
C LEU A 396 -17.79 -1.73 -20.69
N PHE A 397 -18.85 -2.54 -20.68
CA PHE A 397 -19.97 -2.41 -21.61
C PHE A 397 -21.07 -1.57 -20.96
N ILE A 398 -21.37 -0.38 -21.50
CA ILE A 398 -22.34 0.55 -20.90
C ILE A 398 -23.31 1.07 -21.97
N PHE A 399 -24.58 1.20 -21.61
CA PHE A 399 -25.53 1.96 -22.40
C PHE A 399 -25.34 3.47 -22.19
N VAL A 400 -25.25 4.23 -23.28
CA VAL A 400 -24.97 5.67 -23.23
C VAL A 400 -25.91 6.46 -22.30
N PRO A 401 -27.24 6.22 -22.27
CA PRO A 401 -28.12 6.88 -21.31
C PRO A 401 -27.73 6.64 -19.84
N ASP A 402 -27.42 5.40 -19.48
CA ASP A 402 -27.04 5.02 -18.11
C ASP A 402 -25.71 5.68 -17.70
N LEU A 403 -24.75 5.76 -18.64
CA LEU A 403 -23.50 6.49 -18.42
C LEU A 403 -23.78 7.98 -18.15
N LEU A 404 -24.64 8.60 -18.95
CA LEU A 404 -24.97 10.02 -18.79
C LEU A 404 -25.70 10.29 -17.47
N ASP A 405 -26.61 9.42 -17.06
CA ASP A 405 -27.33 9.56 -15.78
C ASP A 405 -26.40 9.35 -14.59
N HIS A 406 -25.47 8.38 -14.67
CA HIS A 406 -24.44 8.21 -13.66
C HIS A 406 -23.52 9.44 -13.55
N LEU A 407 -23.08 9.98 -14.68
CA LEU A 407 -22.26 11.20 -14.70
C LEU A 407 -23.02 12.40 -14.12
N ARG A 408 -24.32 12.56 -14.43
CA ARG A 408 -25.15 13.61 -13.85
C ARG A 408 -25.27 13.47 -12.34
N ALA A 409 -25.50 12.27 -11.82
CA ALA A 409 -25.61 12.02 -10.39
C ALA A 409 -24.28 12.28 -9.65
N THR A 410 -23.15 11.91 -10.27
CA THR A 410 -21.82 12.01 -9.65
C THR A 410 -21.27 13.44 -9.63
N PHE A 411 -21.67 14.27 -10.60
CA PHE A 411 -21.14 15.64 -10.78
C PHE A 411 -22.18 16.73 -10.51
N ASN A 412 -23.30 16.42 -9.85
CA ASN A 412 -24.27 17.43 -9.45
C ASN A 412 -23.74 18.19 -8.21
N PRO A 413 -23.54 19.51 -8.27
CA PRO A 413 -22.99 20.29 -7.14
C PRO A 413 -23.90 20.37 -5.89
N ASN A 414 -25.08 19.73 -5.93
CA ASN A 414 -26.04 19.67 -4.82
C ASN A 414 -26.28 18.23 -4.32
N SER A 415 -25.38 17.28 -4.57
CA SER A 415 -25.45 15.89 -4.07
C SER A 415 -24.34 15.58 -3.07
#